data_AF-M5NYN4-F1
#
_entry.id   AF-M5NYN4-F1
#
_cell.length_a   1.000
_cell.length_b   1.000
_cell.length_c   1.000
_cell.angle_alpha   90.00
_cell.angle_beta   90.00
_cell.angle_gamma   90.00
#
_symmetry.space_group_name_H-M   'P 1'
#
loop_
_entity.id
_entity.type
_entity.pdbx_description
1 polymer ?
#
loop_
_entity_poly.entity_id
_entity_poly.type
_entity_poly.pdbx_seq_one_letter_code
_entity_poly.pdbx_strand_id
1 'polypeptide(L)'
;MNYIWISVTLLISLIGLLTITVFLKNKKPTLNKHTVVHTTLYLMEAVIATTILIYLFGVSEEKLNFFEIFRNYVFCFTVYNGLLYFTFRMHDSLVLDSLTALRTRIEKYMIHAEFEKIIPDELLERDKKYISDDGISFRQKDKEELKQIIEACYLYNQGKFKPNDFRFVLKKKIATIDHDIKCYGFTWMNSIFLRTFK
;
A
#
# COMPACT_ATOMS: atom_id res chain seq x y z
N MET A 1 36.72 -14.25 4.17
CA MET A 1 36.02 -13.37 5.16
C MET A 1 34.61 -13.92 5.31
N ASN A 2 34.06 -14.07 6.51
CA ASN A 2 32.79 -14.78 6.68
C ASN A 2 31.60 -13.83 6.45
N TYR A 3 30.63 -14.20 5.60
CA TYR A 3 29.47 -13.35 5.25
C TYR A 3 28.71 -12.87 6.48
N ILE A 4 28.56 -13.75 7.48
CA ILE A 4 27.87 -13.48 8.73
C ILE A 4 28.52 -12.30 9.47
N TRP A 5 29.86 -12.22 9.50
CA TRP A 5 30.56 -11.13 10.19
C TRP A 5 30.36 -9.78 9.51
N ILE A 6 30.27 -9.76 8.17
CA ILE A 6 30.02 -8.54 7.38
C ILE A 6 28.58 -8.07 7.58
N SER A 7 27.61 -8.99 7.49
CA SER A 7 26.21 -8.68 7.73
C SER A 7 25.95 -8.21 9.16
N VAL A 8 26.60 -8.81 10.17
CA VAL A 8 26.48 -8.41 11.58
C VAL A 8 27.06 -7.02 11.82
N THR A 9 28.24 -6.70 11.25
CA THR A 9 28.82 -5.35 11.39
C THR A 9 27.97 -4.28 10.69
N LEU A 10 27.42 -4.57 9.51
CA LEU A 10 26.47 -3.69 8.83
C LEU A 10 25.18 -3.48 9.63
N LEU A 11 24.63 -4.55 10.21
CA LEU A 11 23.43 -4.48 11.05
C LEU A 11 23.66 -3.64 12.30
N ILE A 12 24.77 -3.84 13.01
CA ILE A 12 25.11 -3.06 14.22
C ILE A 12 25.28 -1.58 13.86
N SER A 13 25.94 -1.27 12.74
CA SER A 13 26.08 0.10 12.24
C SER A 13 24.73 0.74 11.92
N LEU A 14 23.83 0.01 11.26
CA LEU A 14 22.49 0.49 10.92
C LEU A 14 21.60 0.68 12.16
N ILE A 15 21.71 -0.19 13.18
CA ILE A 15 21.01 -0.02 14.46
C ILE A 15 21.51 1.24 15.19
N GLY A 16 22.82 1.48 15.19
CA GLY A 16 23.40 2.72 15.71
C GLY A 16 22.87 3.96 14.98
N LEU A 17 22.78 3.91 13.66
CA LEU A 17 22.25 5.01 12.85
C LEU A 17 20.74 5.21 13.07
N LEU A 18 19.98 4.13 13.24
CA LEU A 18 18.55 4.18 13.53
C LEU A 18 18.27 4.78 14.92
N THR A 19 18.99 4.37 15.96
CA THR A 19 18.84 4.93 17.31
C THR A 19 19.15 6.42 17.35
N ILE A 20 20.21 6.86 16.67
CA ILE A 20 20.55 8.29 16.55
C ILE A 20 19.45 9.06 15.81
N THR A 21 18.95 8.52 14.69
CA THR A 21 17.95 9.22 13.86
C THR A 21 16.57 9.27 14.52
N VAL A 22 16.15 8.22 15.24
CA VAL A 22 14.92 8.23 16.05
C VAL A 22 15.03 9.23 17.20
N PHE A 23 16.17 9.28 17.89
CA PHE A 23 16.41 10.24 18.96
C PHE A 23 16.33 11.70 18.44
N LEU A 24 16.92 11.97 17.28
CA LEU A 24 16.87 13.30 16.64
C LEU A 24 15.48 13.65 16.08
N LYS A 25 14.68 12.66 15.70
CA LYS A 25 13.28 12.83 15.27
C LYS A 25 12.39 13.28 16.42
N ASN A 26 12.50 12.64 17.59
CA ASN A 26 11.68 12.96 18.76
C ASN A 26 11.89 14.39 19.28
N LYS A 27 13.06 14.98 19.05
CA LYS A 27 13.38 16.34 19.52
C LYS A 27 12.81 17.46 18.63
N LYS A 28 12.72 17.25 17.31
CA LYS A 28 12.11 18.18 16.33
C LYS A 28 11.67 17.39 15.08
N PRO A 29 10.38 17.09 14.88
CA PRO A 29 9.93 16.37 13.71
C PRO A 29 10.02 17.27 12.46
N THR A 30 10.77 16.83 11.45
CA THR A 30 10.81 17.46 10.13
C THR A 30 10.65 16.38 9.07
N LEU A 31 10.08 16.73 7.90
CA LEU A 31 9.84 15.79 6.79
C LEU A 31 11.10 14.98 6.45
N ASN A 32 12.26 15.64 6.39
CA ASN A 32 13.55 15.02 6.09
C ASN A 32 13.95 13.94 7.12
N LYS A 33 13.64 14.14 8.40
CA LYS A 33 13.97 13.16 9.45
C LYS A 33 13.07 11.93 9.39
N HIS A 34 11.81 12.09 8.97
CA HIS A 34 10.94 10.94 8.70
C HIS A 34 11.51 10.11 7.55
N THR A 35 11.88 10.76 6.44
CA THR A 35 12.49 10.07 5.29
C THR A 35 13.74 9.29 5.68
N VAL A 36 14.63 9.88 6.49
CA VAL A 36 15.84 9.19 6.95
C VAL A 36 15.53 7.95 7.78
N VAL A 37 14.56 8.02 8.70
CA VAL A 37 14.16 6.85 9.50
C VAL A 37 13.58 5.75 8.60
N HIS A 38 12.75 6.11 7.63
CA HIS A 38 12.18 5.17 6.67
C HIS A 38 13.25 4.51 5.79
N THR A 39 14.22 5.29 5.29
CA THR A 39 15.34 4.78 4.50
C THR A 39 16.21 3.82 5.32
N THR A 40 16.52 4.16 6.57
CA THR A 40 17.35 3.29 7.44
C THR A 40 16.64 1.97 7.77
N LEU A 41 15.33 2.00 8.02
CA LEU A 41 14.53 0.78 8.25
C LEU A 41 14.53 -0.12 7.01
N TYR A 42 14.36 0.46 5.81
CA TYR A 42 14.42 -0.29 4.57
C TYR A 42 15.82 -0.89 4.30
N LEU A 43 16.89 -0.15 4.61
CA LEU A 43 18.26 -0.67 4.49
C LEU A 43 18.51 -1.83 5.47
N MET A 44 18.01 -1.77 6.70
CA MET A 44 18.08 -2.89 7.65
C MET A 44 17.34 -4.11 7.12
N GLU A 45 16.12 -3.92 6.59
CA GLU A 45 15.33 -4.98 5.96
C GLU A 45 16.10 -5.66 4.83
N ALA A 46 16.67 -4.85 3.94
CA ALA A 46 17.46 -5.34 2.82
C ALA A 46 18.65 -6.18 3.29
N VAL A 47 19.40 -5.72 4.30
CA VAL A 47 20.56 -6.47 4.83
C VAL A 47 20.13 -7.80 5.46
N ILE A 48 19.02 -7.83 6.19
CA ILE A 48 18.50 -9.06 6.80
C ILE A 48 18.07 -10.04 5.70
N ALA A 49 17.25 -9.57 4.75
CA ALA A 49 16.71 -10.40 3.69
C ALA A 49 17.80 -10.95 2.75
N THR A 50 18.79 -10.13 2.38
CA THR A 50 19.93 -10.58 1.57
C THR A 50 20.75 -11.64 2.30
N THR A 51 20.97 -11.47 3.62
CA THR A 51 21.71 -12.45 4.42
C THR A 51 20.97 -13.79 4.50
N ILE A 52 19.63 -13.77 4.65
CA ILE A 52 18.80 -14.97 4.61
C ILE A 52 18.88 -15.65 3.24
N LEU A 53 18.77 -14.89 2.15
CA LEU A 53 18.87 -15.43 0.78
C LEU A 53 20.24 -16.06 0.51
N ILE A 54 21.33 -15.41 0.95
CA ILE A 54 22.70 -15.94 0.82
C ILE A 54 22.82 -17.29 1.55
N TYR A 55 22.22 -17.41 2.73
CA TYR A 55 22.17 -18.68 3.48
C TYR A 55 21.34 -19.74 2.75
N LEU A 56 20.15 -19.39 2.25
CA LEU A 56 19.27 -20.30 1.52
C LEU A 56 19.89 -20.81 0.20
N PHE A 57 20.68 -19.99 -0.49
CA PHE A 57 21.37 -20.39 -1.71
C PHE A 57 22.68 -21.16 -1.46
N GLY A 58 23.01 -21.48 -0.21
CA GLY A 58 24.17 -22.33 0.13
C GLY A 58 25.53 -21.67 -0.14
N VAL A 59 25.57 -20.34 -0.29
CA VAL A 59 26.79 -19.59 -0.65
C VAL A 59 27.74 -19.40 0.55
N SER A 60 27.34 -19.84 1.76
CA SER A 60 28.04 -19.54 3.02
C SER A 60 29.26 -20.41 3.34
N GLU A 61 29.47 -21.52 2.62
CA GLU A 61 30.45 -22.54 3.04
C GLU A 61 31.88 -22.30 2.55
N GLU A 62 32.08 -21.43 1.55
CA GLU A 62 33.40 -21.21 0.94
C GLU A 62 34.10 -19.94 1.45
N LYS A 63 35.43 -20.03 1.62
CA LYS A 63 36.30 -18.85 1.82
C LYS A 63 36.40 -18.06 0.50
N LEU A 64 35.36 -17.30 0.20
CA LEU A 64 35.26 -16.53 -1.04
C LEU A 64 36.08 -15.22 -0.96
N ASN A 65 36.54 -14.77 -2.14
CA ASN A 65 37.19 -13.48 -2.31
C ASN A 65 36.17 -12.34 -2.10
N PHE A 66 36.65 -11.15 -1.71
CA PHE A 66 35.77 -9.98 -1.48
C PHE A 66 34.88 -9.66 -2.69
N PHE A 67 35.40 -9.80 -3.91
CA PHE A 67 34.64 -9.56 -5.14
C PHE A 67 33.48 -10.55 -5.33
N GLU A 68 33.68 -11.82 -4.98
CA GLU A 68 32.63 -12.85 -5.03
C GLU A 68 31.57 -12.62 -3.95
N ILE A 69 32.01 -12.20 -2.76
CA ILE A 69 31.12 -11.75 -1.67
C ILE A 69 30.23 -10.61 -2.16
N PHE A 70 30.82 -9.56 -2.75
CA PHE A 70 30.10 -8.41 -3.27
C PHE A 70 29.12 -8.79 -4.39
N ARG A 71 29.58 -9.58 -5.38
CA ARG A 71 28.73 -10.06 -6.49
C ARG A 71 27.50 -10.82 -5.98
N ASN A 72 27.70 -11.76 -5.06
CA ASN A 72 26.62 -12.59 -4.52
C ASN A 72 25.64 -11.74 -3.68
N TYR A 73 26.15 -10.74 -2.97
CA TYR A 73 25.33 -9.79 -2.20
C TYR A 73 24.46 -8.92 -3.12
N VAL A 74 25.03 -8.37 -4.19
CA VAL A 74 24.29 -7.61 -5.21
C VAL A 74 23.22 -8.48 -5.86
N PHE A 75 23.56 -9.73 -6.24
CA PHE A 75 22.60 -10.65 -6.83
C PHE A 75 21.42 -10.93 -5.89
N CYS A 76 21.67 -11.29 -4.63
CA CYS A 76 20.61 -11.55 -3.66
C CYS A 76 19.76 -10.31 -3.37
N PHE A 77 20.39 -9.13 -3.35
CA PHE A 77 19.69 -7.85 -3.19
C PHE A 77 18.77 -7.56 -4.39
N THR A 78 19.23 -7.81 -5.61
CA THR A 78 18.40 -7.66 -6.81
C THR A 78 17.23 -8.63 -6.81
N VAL A 79 17.44 -9.91 -6.44
CA VAL A 79 16.37 -10.90 -6.30
C VAL A 79 15.35 -10.46 -5.26
N TYR A 80 15.80 -10.02 -4.08
CA TYR A 80 14.94 -9.50 -3.03
C TYR A 80 14.08 -8.32 -3.51
N ASN A 81 14.70 -7.34 -4.17
CA ASN A 81 13.98 -6.20 -4.73
C ASN A 81 12.99 -6.59 -5.82
N GLY A 82 13.34 -7.57 -6.66
CA GLY A 82 12.43 -8.12 -7.66
C GLY A 82 11.19 -8.74 -7.02
N LEU A 83 11.37 -9.52 -5.94
CA LEU A 83 10.27 -10.13 -5.18
C LEU A 83 9.39 -9.09 -4.48
N LEU A 84 9.99 -8.11 -3.81
CA LEU A 84 9.25 -7.01 -3.19
C LEU A 84 8.46 -6.23 -4.22
N TYR A 85 9.12 -5.87 -5.32
CA TYR A 85 8.50 -5.12 -6.40
C TYR A 85 7.31 -5.88 -6.96
N PHE A 86 7.47 -7.16 -7.28
CA PHE A 86 6.37 -7.95 -7.82
C PHE A 86 5.23 -8.10 -6.81
N THR A 87 5.53 -8.46 -5.57
CA THR A 87 4.53 -8.69 -4.53
C THR A 87 3.75 -7.43 -4.19
N PHE A 88 4.45 -6.33 -3.92
CA PHE A 88 3.80 -5.07 -3.56
C PHE A 88 3.14 -4.41 -4.74
N ARG A 89 3.73 -4.43 -5.93
CA ARG A 89 3.11 -3.85 -7.11
C ARG A 89 1.84 -4.62 -7.48
N MET A 90 1.85 -5.94 -7.42
CA MET A 90 0.64 -6.75 -7.66
C MET A 90 -0.44 -6.45 -6.61
N HIS A 91 -0.08 -6.44 -5.33
CA HIS A 91 -1.03 -6.12 -4.26
C HIS A 91 -1.60 -4.70 -4.41
N ASP A 92 -0.76 -3.70 -4.65
CA ASP A 92 -1.17 -2.30 -4.78
C ASP A 92 -1.97 -2.08 -6.07
N SER A 93 -1.64 -2.77 -7.16
CA SER A 93 -2.45 -2.76 -8.38
C SER A 93 -3.86 -3.28 -8.12
N LEU A 94 -4.02 -4.40 -7.41
CA LEU A 94 -5.35 -4.91 -7.04
C LEU A 94 -6.15 -3.92 -6.19
N VAL A 95 -5.47 -3.26 -5.25
CA VAL A 95 -6.07 -2.21 -4.41
C VAL A 95 -6.51 -1.01 -5.24
N LEU A 96 -5.64 -0.55 -6.15
CA LEU A 96 -5.91 0.57 -7.04
C LEU A 96 -7.07 0.27 -8.00
N ASP A 97 -7.13 -0.94 -8.53
CA ASP A 97 -8.23 -1.39 -9.40
C ASP A 97 -9.55 -1.38 -8.63
N SER A 98 -9.55 -1.87 -7.39
CA SER A 98 -10.73 -1.83 -6.50
C SER A 98 -11.20 -0.40 -6.23
N LEU A 99 -10.29 0.50 -5.83
CA LEU A 99 -10.60 1.91 -5.56
C LEU A 99 -11.09 2.64 -6.81
N THR A 100 -10.48 2.38 -7.96
CA THR A 100 -10.88 2.96 -9.24
C THR A 100 -12.28 2.48 -9.64
N ALA A 101 -12.55 1.18 -9.48
CA ALA A 101 -13.87 0.62 -9.74
C ALA A 101 -14.95 1.20 -8.81
N LEU A 102 -14.63 1.41 -7.53
CA LEU A 102 -15.53 2.08 -6.57
C LEU A 102 -15.81 3.53 -7.00
N ARG A 103 -14.76 4.27 -7.36
CA ARG A 103 -14.89 5.65 -7.85
C ARG A 103 -15.79 5.74 -9.07
N THR A 104 -15.57 4.90 -10.09
CA THR A 104 -16.39 4.90 -11.31
C THR A 104 -17.87 4.64 -11.02
N ARG A 105 -18.19 3.82 -10.01
CA ARG A 105 -19.59 3.58 -9.59
C ARG A 105 -20.19 4.81 -8.92
N ILE A 106 -19.45 5.44 -8.01
CA ILE A 106 -19.89 6.67 -7.35
C ILE A 106 -20.14 7.79 -8.36
N GLU A 107 -19.27 7.92 -9.36
CA GLU A 107 -19.43 8.89 -10.45
C GLU A 107 -20.73 8.64 -11.24
N LYS A 108 -21.10 7.38 -11.50
CA LYS A 108 -22.39 7.05 -12.13
C LYS A 108 -23.57 7.52 -11.28
N TYR A 109 -23.58 7.24 -9.99
CA TYR A 109 -24.63 7.75 -9.08
C TYR A 109 -24.69 9.27 -9.03
N MET A 110 -23.53 9.92 -9.06
CA MET A 110 -23.42 11.38 -9.06
C MET A 110 -24.03 12.01 -10.32
N ILE A 111 -23.89 11.37 -11.49
CA ILE A 111 -24.52 11.83 -12.74
C ILE A 111 -26.05 11.84 -12.58
N HIS A 112 -26.65 10.77 -12.04
CA HIS A 112 -28.09 10.74 -11.80
C HIS A 112 -28.53 11.86 -10.84
N ALA A 113 -27.78 12.04 -9.75
CA ALA A 113 -28.05 13.09 -8.77
C ALA A 113 -27.90 14.51 -9.33
N GLU A 114 -26.98 14.72 -10.28
CA GLU A 114 -26.75 16.02 -10.93
C GLU A 114 -27.92 16.47 -11.80
N PHE A 115 -28.61 15.53 -12.43
CA PHE A 115 -29.82 15.79 -13.21
C PHE A 115 -31.11 15.56 -12.42
N GLU A 116 -31.01 15.42 -11.09
CA GLU A 116 -32.14 15.15 -10.18
C GLU A 116 -32.98 13.93 -10.61
N LYS A 117 -32.34 12.94 -11.21
CA LYS A 117 -32.98 11.70 -11.68
C LYS A 117 -32.86 10.61 -10.62
N ILE A 118 -33.91 9.80 -10.54
CA ILE A 118 -33.92 8.57 -9.76
C ILE A 118 -32.81 7.65 -10.28
N ILE A 119 -32.06 7.04 -9.36
CA ILE A 119 -31.04 6.04 -9.69
C ILE A 119 -31.77 4.72 -10.00
N PRO A 120 -31.54 4.09 -11.16
CA PRO A 120 -32.21 2.84 -11.52
C PRO A 120 -31.91 1.71 -10.54
N ASP A 121 -32.95 1.01 -10.09
CA ASP A 121 -32.81 -0.13 -9.16
C ASP A 121 -32.00 -1.28 -9.77
N GLU A 122 -32.07 -1.46 -11.09
CA GLU A 122 -31.23 -2.43 -11.82
C GLU A 122 -29.74 -2.19 -11.60
N LEU A 123 -29.33 -0.92 -11.52
CA LEU A 123 -27.94 -0.52 -11.31
C LEU A 123 -27.54 -0.79 -9.84
N LEU A 124 -28.42 -0.50 -8.89
CA LEU A 124 -28.20 -0.76 -7.47
C LEU A 124 -28.12 -2.26 -7.16
N GLU A 125 -29.02 -3.07 -7.74
CA GLU A 125 -29.02 -4.52 -7.55
C GLU A 125 -27.84 -5.21 -8.24
N ARG A 126 -27.41 -4.69 -9.41
CA ARG A 126 -26.15 -5.12 -10.02
C ARG A 126 -24.97 -4.85 -9.09
N ASP A 127 -24.93 -3.67 -8.48
CA ASP A 127 -23.84 -3.25 -7.60
C ASP A 127 -23.84 -4.01 -6.26
N LYS A 128 -25.01 -4.37 -5.77
CA LYS A 128 -25.21 -5.18 -4.57
C LYS A 128 -24.67 -6.61 -4.72
N LYS A 129 -24.71 -7.19 -5.93
CA LYS A 129 -24.09 -8.49 -6.21
C LYS A 129 -22.59 -8.48 -5.91
N TYR A 130 -21.90 -7.36 -6.12
CA TYR A 130 -20.47 -7.22 -5.81
C TYR A 130 -20.16 -7.20 -4.31
N ILE A 131 -21.16 -6.92 -3.47
CA ILE A 131 -21.03 -6.99 -2.01
C ILE A 131 -21.13 -8.45 -1.54
N SER A 132 -22.08 -9.20 -2.11
CA SER A 132 -22.39 -10.58 -1.70
C SER A 132 -21.48 -11.65 -2.31
N ASP A 133 -20.84 -11.36 -3.43
CA ASP A 133 -20.01 -12.34 -4.13
C ASP A 133 -18.59 -12.35 -3.56
N ASP A 134 -18.14 -13.51 -3.08
CA ASP A 134 -16.77 -13.73 -2.60
C ASP A 134 -15.75 -13.76 -3.75
N GLY A 135 -16.22 -13.94 -4.99
CA GLY A 135 -15.37 -14.07 -6.17
C GLY A 135 -14.85 -12.76 -6.79
N ILE A 136 -15.22 -11.57 -6.26
CA ILE A 136 -14.98 -10.30 -6.99
C ILE A 136 -13.99 -9.35 -6.30
N SER A 137 -13.19 -8.69 -7.15
CA SER A 137 -12.08 -7.73 -7.00
C SER A 137 -12.15 -6.62 -5.95
N PHE A 138 -13.18 -6.56 -5.10
CA PHE A 138 -13.28 -5.55 -4.04
C PHE A 138 -12.72 -6.08 -2.72
N ARG A 139 -11.90 -5.26 -2.06
CA ARG A 139 -11.49 -5.53 -0.67
C ARG A 139 -12.68 -5.39 0.26
N GLN A 140 -12.64 -6.06 1.41
CA GLN A 140 -13.71 -6.01 2.41
C GLN A 140 -14.10 -4.57 2.79
N LYS A 141 -13.11 -3.70 3.02
CA LYS A 141 -13.33 -2.28 3.29
C LYS A 141 -14.08 -1.58 2.15
N ASP A 142 -13.70 -1.86 0.91
CA ASP A 142 -14.31 -1.23 -0.26
C ASP A 142 -15.75 -1.75 -0.49
N LYS A 143 -16.03 -3.03 -0.13
CA LYS A 143 -17.40 -3.60 -0.10
C LYS A 143 -18.28 -2.89 0.93
N GLU A 144 -17.75 -2.62 2.12
CA GLU A 144 -18.47 -1.87 3.17
C GLU A 144 -18.77 -0.44 2.74
N GLU A 145 -17.82 0.23 2.09
CA GLU A 145 -18.05 1.57 1.53
C GLU A 145 -19.12 1.56 0.44
N LEU A 146 -19.06 0.59 -0.47
CA LEU A 146 -20.07 0.42 -1.52
C LEU A 146 -21.47 0.17 -0.92
N LYS A 147 -21.56 -0.61 0.15
CA LYS A 147 -22.82 -0.85 0.88
C LYS A 147 -23.40 0.46 1.42
N GLN A 148 -22.59 1.29 2.08
CA GLN A 148 -23.02 2.58 2.60
C GLN A 148 -23.51 3.52 1.48
N ILE A 149 -22.84 3.50 0.32
CA ILE A 149 -23.22 4.30 -0.83
C ILE A 149 -24.56 3.83 -1.40
N ILE A 150 -24.76 2.51 -1.55
CA ILE A 150 -26.04 1.94 -2.01
C ILE A 150 -27.18 2.31 -1.05
N GLU A 151 -26.97 2.21 0.25
CA GLU A 151 -27.96 2.63 1.26
C GLU A 151 -28.30 4.13 1.12
N ALA A 152 -27.29 4.98 0.91
CA ALA A 152 -27.50 6.41 0.64
C ALA A 152 -28.29 6.65 -0.67
N CYS A 153 -28.05 5.86 -1.71
CA CYS A 153 -28.80 5.93 -2.97
C CYS A 153 -30.28 5.59 -2.76
N TYR A 154 -30.60 4.57 -1.96
CA TYR A 154 -31.98 4.25 -1.62
C TYR A 154 -32.68 5.39 -0.86
N LEU A 155 -31.98 6.01 0.11
CA LEU A 155 -32.51 7.17 0.84
C LEU A 155 -32.73 8.37 -0.08
N TYR A 156 -31.85 8.58 -1.06
CA TYR A 156 -32.02 9.60 -2.09
C TYR A 156 -33.23 9.33 -2.99
N ASN A 157 -33.39 8.10 -3.51
CA ASN A 157 -34.54 7.71 -4.31
C ASN A 157 -35.87 7.84 -3.55
N GLN A 158 -35.86 7.68 -2.21
CA GLN A 158 -37.02 7.90 -1.34
C GLN A 158 -37.30 9.39 -1.03
N GLY A 159 -36.51 10.32 -1.60
CA GLY A 159 -36.64 11.76 -1.36
C GLY A 159 -36.18 12.22 0.03
N LYS A 160 -35.51 11.36 0.81
CA LYS A 160 -34.99 11.69 2.15
C LYS A 160 -33.72 12.54 2.10
N PHE A 161 -33.03 12.56 0.96
CA PHE A 161 -31.91 13.45 0.70
C PHE A 161 -32.26 14.49 -0.35
N LYS A 162 -31.89 15.75 -0.09
CA LYS A 162 -31.87 16.76 -1.14
C LYS A 162 -30.77 16.43 -2.16
N PRO A 163 -30.97 16.67 -3.47
CA PRO A 163 -29.97 16.37 -4.49
C PRO A 163 -28.59 16.99 -4.21
N ASN A 164 -28.56 18.24 -3.73
CA ASN A 164 -27.29 18.91 -3.40
C ASN A 164 -26.54 18.27 -2.24
N ASP A 165 -27.25 17.85 -1.20
CA ASP A 165 -26.64 17.19 -0.04
C ASP A 165 -26.09 15.82 -0.43
N PHE A 166 -26.85 15.07 -1.22
CA PHE A 166 -26.41 13.77 -1.76
C PHE A 166 -25.18 13.93 -2.66
N ARG A 167 -25.18 14.89 -3.59
CA ARG A 167 -24.00 15.21 -4.43
C ARG A 167 -22.78 15.57 -3.59
N PHE A 168 -22.95 16.35 -2.52
CA PHE A 168 -21.84 16.69 -1.62
C PHE A 168 -21.25 15.45 -0.94
N VAL A 169 -22.09 14.54 -0.45
CA VAL A 169 -21.64 13.27 0.14
C VAL A 169 -20.85 12.43 -0.86
N LEU A 170 -21.37 12.26 -2.09
CA LEU A 170 -20.67 11.50 -3.14
C LEU A 170 -19.33 12.16 -3.53
N LYS A 171 -19.29 13.49 -3.70
CA LYS A 171 -18.05 14.23 -3.99
C LYS A 171 -17.02 14.10 -2.87
N LYS A 172 -17.45 14.17 -1.61
CA LYS A 172 -16.58 13.98 -0.45
C LYS A 172 -15.96 12.59 -0.47
N LYS A 173 -16.75 11.55 -0.79
CA LYS A 173 -16.27 10.17 -0.92
C LYS A 173 -15.27 10.00 -2.08
N ILE A 174 -15.54 10.58 -3.25
CA ILE A 174 -14.59 10.59 -4.37
C ILE A 174 -13.27 11.24 -3.95
N ALA A 175 -13.31 12.37 -3.25
CA ALA A 175 -12.10 13.06 -2.79
C ALA A 175 -11.26 12.21 -1.83
N THR A 176 -11.91 11.43 -0.95
CA THR A 176 -11.22 10.46 -0.07
C THR A 176 -10.59 9.33 -0.89
N ILE A 177 -11.30 8.78 -1.86
CA ILE A 177 -10.77 7.71 -2.73
C ILE A 177 -9.59 8.22 -3.56
N ASP A 178 -9.66 9.42 -4.12
CA ASP A 178 -8.56 10.02 -4.88
C ASP A 178 -7.31 10.27 -4.01
N HIS A 179 -7.51 10.62 -2.74
CA HIS A 179 -6.42 10.72 -1.78
C HIS A 179 -5.77 9.35 -1.53
N ASP A 180 -6.59 8.31 -1.31
CA ASP A 180 -6.10 6.95 -1.10
C ASP A 180 -5.36 6.41 -2.33
N ILE A 181 -5.90 6.61 -3.54
CA ILE A 181 -5.24 6.24 -4.81
C ILE A 181 -3.85 6.89 -4.91
N LYS A 182 -3.74 8.19 -4.61
CA LYS A 182 -2.44 8.88 -4.61
C LYS A 182 -1.49 8.31 -3.56
N CYS A 183 -1.99 7.92 -2.40
CA CYS A 183 -1.18 7.30 -1.34
C CYS A 183 -0.58 5.95 -1.79
N TYR A 184 -1.33 5.12 -2.51
CA TYR A 184 -0.81 3.86 -3.08
C TYR A 184 0.13 4.08 -4.27
N GLY A 185 0.08 5.25 -4.92
CA GLY A 185 1.00 5.61 -6.00
C GLY A 185 2.44 5.92 -5.54
N PHE A 186 2.69 6.07 -4.24
CA PHE A 186 4.03 6.39 -3.75
C PHE A 186 4.93 5.17 -3.56
N THR A 187 6.06 5.15 -4.24
CA THR A 187 7.07 4.08 -4.26
C THR A 187 7.80 3.84 -2.92
N TRP A 188 7.76 4.79 -1.97
CA TRP A 188 8.42 4.62 -0.66
C TRP A 188 7.73 3.59 0.24
N MET A 189 6.53 3.12 -0.14
CA MET A 189 5.84 2.02 0.53
C MET A 189 6.45 0.63 0.24
N ASN A 190 7.55 0.51 -0.52
CA ASN A 190 8.15 -0.78 -0.86
C ASN A 190 8.94 -1.48 0.26
N SER A 191 8.83 -1.06 1.53
CA SER A 191 9.40 -1.78 2.68
C SER A 191 8.33 -2.60 3.39
N ILE A 192 8.62 -3.88 3.67
CA ILE A 192 7.75 -4.75 4.48
C ILE A 192 7.59 -4.14 5.87
N PHE A 193 8.68 -3.75 6.54
CA PHE A 193 8.60 -3.21 7.90
C PHE A 193 7.77 -1.93 7.97
N LEU A 194 7.92 -1.03 6.99
CA LEU A 194 7.13 0.20 6.97
C LEU A 194 5.64 -0.04 6.72
N ARG A 195 5.27 -1.14 6.06
CA ARG A 195 3.86 -1.53 5.89
C ARG A 195 3.29 -2.20 7.13
N THR A 196 4.06 -3.02 7.83
CA THR A 196 3.60 -3.74 9.03
C THR A 196 3.48 -2.84 10.27
N PHE A 197 4.33 -1.81 10.39
CA PHE A 197 4.32 -0.86 11.52
C PHE A 197 3.50 0.41 11.26
N LYS A 198 2.69 0.43 10.20
CA LYS A 198 1.77 1.54 9.88
C LYS A 198 0.52 1.46 10.77
#